data_AF-A0A811QLI2-F1
#
_entry.id   AF-A0A811QLI2-F1
#
_cell.length_a   1.000
_cell.length_b   1.000
_cell.length_c   1.000
_cell.angle_alpha   90.00
_cell.angle_beta   90.00
_cell.angle_gamma   90.00
#
_symmetry.space_group_name_H-M   'P 1'
#
loop_
_entity.id
_entity.type
_entity.pdbx_description
1 polymer ?
#
loop_
_entity_poly.entity_id
_entity_poly.type
_entity_poly.pdbx_seq_one_letter_code
_entity_poly.pdbx_strand_id
1 'polypeptide(L)'
;MENMLAQPAEGLETPRSSTEIVSKVLSQTSAASTFLKNAGLETPGSKSAGSVAREAQLQEQLQAEKPRANLLQQELDTLKKKGEEIEDALAKTQEVVLRTQQEMEEFKKKQEANDLLLQRILNINAGTSIVACSSLVLSRLVMSLVNEFVCEVVVPMMCVNLWFPCVWELWLYEQ
;
A
#
# COMPACT_ATOMS: atom_id res chain seq x y z
N MET A 1 0.84 -120.71 57.45
CA MET A 1 -0.22 -120.23 58.35
C MET A 1 -0.51 -118.79 58.01
N GLU A 2 -1.76 -118.52 57.69
CA GLU A 2 -2.35 -117.26 57.24
C GLU A 2 -2.30 -116.14 58.29
N ASN A 3 -2.38 -114.90 57.80
CA ASN A 3 -3.30 -113.85 58.29
C ASN A 3 -3.28 -112.69 57.26
N MET A 4 -4.22 -112.60 56.31
CA MET A 4 -5.59 -112.05 56.37
C MET A 4 -5.70 -110.52 56.51
N LEU A 5 -6.45 -109.93 55.56
CA LEU A 5 -7.17 -108.62 55.55
C LEU A 5 -6.31 -107.35 55.40
N ALA A 6 -6.60 -106.38 54.52
CA ALA A 6 -7.78 -106.10 53.70
C ALA A 6 -7.42 -105.15 52.54
N GLN A 7 -8.10 -105.29 51.40
CA GLN A 7 -8.34 -104.20 50.46
C GLN A 7 -9.33 -103.20 51.09
N PRO A 8 -9.18 -101.90 50.83
CA PRO A 8 -10.30 -101.00 50.59
C PRO A 8 -10.16 -100.45 49.15
N ALA A 9 -11.01 -100.82 48.20
CA ALA A 9 -12.36 -100.31 47.98
C ALA A 9 -12.42 -98.77 47.80
N GLU A 10 -12.73 -98.38 46.55
CA GLU A 10 -13.63 -97.27 46.16
C GLU A 10 -13.18 -95.83 46.41
N GLY A 11 -12.88 -95.13 45.30
CA GLY A 11 -13.42 -93.78 45.06
C GLY A 11 -12.86 -92.62 45.89
N LEU A 12 -11.55 -92.37 45.87
CA LEU A 12 -11.00 -91.11 46.35
C LEU A 12 -10.96 -90.09 45.20
N GLU A 13 -12.07 -89.35 45.00
CA GLU A 13 -12.03 -88.06 44.32
C GLU A 13 -10.94 -87.22 44.99
N THR A 14 -9.92 -86.87 44.24
CA THR A 14 -8.88 -85.93 44.67
C THR A 14 -9.56 -84.65 45.15
N PRO A 15 -9.23 -84.12 46.35
CA PRO A 15 -9.74 -82.83 46.76
C PRO A 15 -9.19 -81.79 45.77
N ARG A 16 -10.06 -81.28 44.89
CA ARG A 16 -9.72 -80.23 43.92
C ARG A 16 -8.98 -79.13 44.67
N SER A 17 -7.73 -78.89 44.30
CA SER A 17 -6.88 -77.90 44.96
C SER A 17 -7.58 -76.54 44.92
N SER A 18 -7.56 -75.79 46.02
CA SER A 18 -8.18 -74.47 46.10
C SER A 18 -7.68 -73.52 45.00
N THR A 19 -6.43 -73.66 44.57
CA THR A 19 -5.86 -72.95 43.41
C THR A 19 -6.50 -73.32 42.08
N GLU A 20 -6.90 -74.57 41.88
CA GLU A 20 -7.59 -75.04 40.68
C GLU A 20 -9.05 -74.57 40.66
N ILE A 21 -9.70 -74.55 41.83
CA ILE A 21 -11.05 -74.02 41.98
C ILE A 21 -11.05 -72.51 41.68
N VAL A 22 -10.09 -71.76 42.24
CA VAL A 22 -9.97 -70.32 42.00
C VAL A 22 -9.61 -70.02 40.54
N SER A 23 -8.70 -70.78 39.91
CA SER A 23 -8.38 -70.56 38.50
C SER A 23 -9.58 -70.85 37.59
N LYS A 24 -10.37 -71.88 37.90
CA LYS A 24 -11.58 -72.21 37.15
C LYS A 24 -12.69 -71.18 37.33
N VAL A 25 -12.90 -70.71 38.57
CA VAL A 25 -13.83 -69.61 38.85
C VAL A 25 -13.39 -68.33 38.16
N LEU A 26 -12.12 -67.95 38.24
CA LEU A 26 -11.61 -66.76 37.55
C LEU A 26 -11.70 -66.89 36.02
N SER A 27 -11.48 -68.07 35.46
CA SER A 27 -11.62 -68.33 34.02
C SER A 27 -13.10 -68.26 33.58
N GLN A 28 -14.01 -68.78 34.39
CA GLN A 28 -15.45 -68.71 34.15
C GLN A 28 -16.00 -67.29 34.32
N THR A 29 -15.57 -66.59 35.37
CA THR A 29 -15.99 -65.21 35.68
C THR A 29 -15.37 -64.22 34.70
N SER A 30 -14.12 -64.40 34.26
CA SER A 30 -13.51 -63.51 33.26
C SER A 30 -14.14 -63.67 31.87
N ALA A 31 -14.55 -64.89 31.48
CA ALA A 31 -15.29 -65.12 30.24
C ALA A 31 -16.73 -64.54 30.28
N ALA A 32 -17.37 -64.52 31.45
CA ALA A 32 -18.73 -63.97 31.63
C ALA A 32 -18.76 -62.47 31.98
N SER A 33 -17.62 -61.89 32.40
CA SER A 33 -17.53 -60.51 32.83
C SER A 33 -17.41 -59.56 31.64
N THR A 34 -18.38 -58.66 31.50
CA THR A 34 -18.34 -57.56 30.54
C THR A 34 -17.41 -56.43 30.95
N PHE A 35 -16.85 -56.46 32.17
CA PHE A 35 -16.05 -55.37 32.73
C PHE A 35 -14.81 -55.05 31.90
N LEU A 36 -14.06 -56.08 31.48
CA LEU A 36 -12.87 -55.90 30.63
C LEU A 36 -13.22 -55.43 29.21
N LYS A 37 -14.34 -55.93 28.69
CA LYS A 37 -14.90 -55.54 27.40
C LYS A 37 -15.36 -54.08 27.38
N ASN A 38 -15.97 -53.62 28.47
CA ASN A 38 -16.40 -52.24 28.66
C ASN A 38 -15.23 -51.29 28.91
N ALA A 39 -14.15 -51.77 29.52
CA ALA A 39 -12.91 -51.02 29.72
C ALA A 39 -12.04 -50.92 28.45
N GLY A 40 -12.45 -51.54 27.33
CA GLY A 40 -11.69 -51.55 26.08
C GLY A 40 -10.42 -52.40 26.13
N LEU A 41 -10.24 -53.19 27.18
CA LEU A 41 -9.12 -54.11 27.37
C LEU A 41 -9.53 -55.48 26.82
N GLU A 42 -9.56 -55.58 25.49
CA GLU A 42 -9.73 -56.86 24.80
C GLU A 42 -8.60 -57.81 25.19
N THR A 43 -8.92 -59.09 25.41
CA THR A 43 -7.94 -60.11 25.78
C THR A 43 -6.82 -60.20 24.73
N PRO A 44 -5.55 -60.41 25.13
CA PRO A 44 -4.41 -60.48 24.22
C PRO A 44 -4.48 -61.77 23.40
N GLY A 45 -5.27 -61.78 22.34
CA GLY A 45 -5.43 -62.98 21.52
C GLY A 45 -6.45 -62.91 20.40
N SER A 46 -7.29 -61.87 20.33
CA SER A 46 -8.20 -61.72 19.19
C SER A 46 -8.28 -60.27 18.77
N LYS A 47 -7.41 -59.90 17.82
CA LYS A 47 -7.75 -58.83 16.88
C LYS A 47 -9.04 -59.27 16.19
N SER A 48 -10.18 -58.83 16.73
CA SER A 48 -11.48 -59.02 16.09
C SER A 48 -11.37 -58.52 14.65
N ALA A 49 -11.96 -59.22 13.69
CA ALA A 49 -11.98 -58.81 12.28
C ALA A 49 -12.44 -57.36 12.11
N GLY A 50 -13.28 -56.86 13.03
CA GLY A 50 -13.70 -55.45 13.08
C GLY A 50 -12.59 -54.47 13.45
N SER A 51 -11.65 -54.85 14.32
CA SER A 51 -10.49 -54.00 14.66
C SER A 51 -9.50 -53.87 13.49
N VAL A 52 -9.26 -54.98 12.78
CA VAL A 52 -8.38 -55.00 11.59
C VAL A 52 -9.02 -54.24 10.43
N ALA A 53 -10.33 -54.39 10.22
CA ALA A 53 -11.07 -53.64 9.22
C ALA A 53 -11.05 -52.12 9.50
N ARG A 54 -11.18 -51.72 10.77
CA ARG A 54 -11.13 -50.31 11.17
C ARG A 54 -9.72 -49.72 11.03
N GLU A 55 -8.68 -50.48 11.36
CA GLU A 55 -7.28 -50.07 11.18
C GLU A 55 -6.94 -49.91 9.69
N ALA A 56 -7.41 -50.82 8.84
CA ALA A 56 -7.27 -50.71 7.38
C ALA A 56 -8.01 -49.49 6.81
N GLN A 57 -9.23 -49.22 7.27
CA GLN A 57 -10.01 -48.05 6.86
C GLN A 57 -9.33 -46.73 7.27
N LEU A 58 -8.74 -46.67 8.47
CA LEU A 58 -7.99 -45.51 8.93
C LEU A 58 -6.72 -45.28 8.12
N GLN A 59 -6.01 -46.35 7.75
CA GLN A 59 -4.85 -46.24 6.86
C GLN A 59 -5.24 -45.74 5.48
N GLU A 60 -6.36 -46.23 4.92
CA GLU A 60 -6.87 -45.77 3.62
C GLU A 60 -7.24 -44.28 3.66
N GLN A 61 -7.92 -43.82 4.72
CA GLN A 61 -8.22 -42.40 4.91
C GLN A 61 -6.95 -41.55 5.01
N LEU A 62 -5.95 -42.01 5.76
CA LEU A 62 -4.68 -41.29 5.94
C LEU A 62 -3.87 -41.23 4.63
N GLN A 63 -3.93 -42.29 3.81
CA GLN A 63 -3.34 -42.28 2.47
C GLN A 63 -4.11 -41.39 1.49
N ALA A 64 -5.43 -41.25 1.64
CA ALA A 64 -6.23 -40.31 0.86
C ALA A 64 -6.06 -38.84 1.32
N GLU A 65 -5.74 -38.62 2.59
CA GLU A 65 -5.52 -37.30 3.16
C GLU A 65 -4.12 -36.73 2.85
N LYS A 66 -3.08 -37.56 2.84
CA LYS A 66 -1.71 -37.15 2.45
C LYS A 66 -1.61 -36.37 1.13
N PRO A 67 -2.19 -36.82 -0.01
CA PRO A 67 -2.12 -36.08 -1.25
C PRO A 67 -2.94 -34.78 -1.18
N ARG A 68 -4.03 -34.74 -0.41
CA ARG A 68 -4.80 -33.51 -0.18
C ARG A 68 -4.00 -32.49 0.61
N ALA A 69 -3.31 -32.92 1.67
CA ALA A 69 -2.43 -32.06 2.44
C ALA A 69 -1.28 -31.51 1.58
N ASN A 70 -0.67 -32.34 0.74
CA ASN A 70 0.36 -31.90 -0.20
C ASN A 70 -0.16 -30.89 -1.23
N LEU A 71 -1.37 -31.11 -1.77
CA LEU A 71 -1.98 -30.20 -2.72
C LEU A 71 -2.29 -28.83 -2.08
N LEU A 72 -2.84 -28.83 -0.86
CA LEU A 72 -3.07 -27.62 -0.09
C LEU A 72 -1.76 -26.89 0.23
N GLN A 73 -0.69 -27.62 0.59
CA GLN A 73 0.62 -27.02 0.82
C GLN A 73 1.15 -26.35 -0.45
N GLN A 74 1.02 -27.00 -1.61
CA GLN A 74 1.42 -26.44 -2.89
C GLN A 74 0.62 -25.18 -3.25
N GLU A 75 -0.69 -25.16 -2.97
CA GLU A 75 -1.53 -23.97 -3.16
C GLU A 75 -1.09 -22.82 -2.25
N LEU A 76 -0.77 -23.09 -0.98
CA LEU A 76 -0.26 -22.08 -0.06
C LEU A 76 1.09 -21.53 -0.50
N ASP A 77 2.02 -22.38 -0.95
CA ASP A 77 3.32 -21.94 -1.44
C ASP A 77 3.16 -21.08 -2.71
N THR A 78 2.24 -21.45 -3.60
CA THR A 78 1.91 -20.68 -4.80
C THR A 78 1.29 -19.34 -4.45
N LEU A 79 0.37 -19.31 -3.47
CA LEU A 79 -0.29 -18.09 -3.04
C LEU A 79 0.69 -17.16 -2.33
N LYS A 80 1.58 -17.71 -1.51
CA LYS A 80 2.64 -16.96 -0.84
C LYS A 80 3.57 -16.29 -1.85
N LYS A 81 4.01 -17.03 -2.87
CA LYS A 81 4.84 -16.48 -3.95
C LYS A 81 4.13 -15.35 -4.69
N LYS A 82 2.84 -15.52 -5.02
CA LYS A 82 2.03 -14.45 -5.63
C LYS A 82 1.88 -13.24 -4.69
N GLY A 83 1.76 -13.48 -3.38
CA GLY A 83 1.75 -12.43 -2.37
C GLY A 83 3.03 -11.61 -2.38
N GLU A 84 4.18 -12.27 -2.34
CA GLU A 84 5.50 -11.63 -2.42
C GLU A 84 5.65 -10.81 -3.71
N GLU A 85 5.22 -11.33 -4.86
CA GLU A 85 5.23 -10.60 -6.13
C GLU A 85 4.33 -9.35 -6.12
N ILE A 86 3.16 -9.43 -5.48
CA ILE A 86 2.23 -8.30 -5.34
C ILE A 86 2.80 -7.26 -4.37
N GLU A 87 3.39 -7.67 -3.25
CA GLU A 87 4.03 -6.77 -2.30
C GLU A 87 5.20 -6.02 -2.94
N ASP A 88 6.05 -6.70 -3.70
CA ASP A 88 7.14 -6.08 -4.46
C ASP A 88 6.61 -5.09 -5.52
N ALA A 89 5.55 -5.45 -6.24
CA ALA A 89 4.91 -4.58 -7.22
C ALA A 89 4.28 -3.34 -6.55
N LEU A 90 3.68 -3.53 -5.37
CA LEU A 90 3.11 -2.44 -4.57
C LEU A 90 4.20 -1.50 -4.06
N ALA A 91 5.31 -2.03 -3.55
CA ALA A 91 6.45 -1.23 -3.09
C ALA A 91 7.02 -0.36 -4.21
N LYS A 92 7.22 -0.94 -5.41
CA LYS A 92 7.64 -0.19 -6.61
C LYS A 92 6.64 0.88 -7.01
N THR A 93 5.34 0.55 -6.98
CA THR A 93 4.28 1.51 -7.30
C THR A 93 4.27 2.69 -6.32
N GLN A 94 4.47 2.41 -5.03
CA GLN A 94 4.53 3.44 -4.00
C GLN A 94 5.73 4.37 -4.17
N GLU A 95 6.90 3.83 -4.54
CA GLU A 95 8.08 4.63 -4.88
C GLU A 95 7.82 5.55 -6.08
N VAL A 96 7.23 5.01 -7.16
CA VAL A 96 6.88 5.79 -8.35
C VAL A 96 5.90 6.91 -7.99
N VAL A 97 4.87 6.62 -7.19
CA VAL A 97 3.89 7.61 -6.75
C VAL A 97 4.54 8.73 -5.93
N LEU A 98 5.49 8.40 -5.04
CA LEU A 98 6.23 9.40 -4.27
C LEU A 98 7.09 10.28 -5.19
N ARG A 99 7.79 9.68 -6.15
CA ARG A 99 8.59 10.41 -7.15
C ARG A 99 7.74 11.36 -7.99
N THR A 100 6.62 10.87 -8.51
CA THR A 100 5.69 11.69 -9.30
C THR A 100 5.11 12.83 -8.47
N GLN A 101 4.81 12.63 -7.18
CA GLN A 101 4.37 13.71 -6.30
C GLN A 101 5.44 14.80 -6.13
N GLN A 102 6.70 14.42 -5.94
CA GLN A 102 7.81 15.37 -5.84
C GLN A 102 7.96 16.19 -7.13
N GLU A 103 7.92 15.53 -8.29
CA GLU A 103 7.98 16.20 -9.60
C GLU A 103 6.82 17.17 -9.82
N MET A 104 5.60 16.79 -9.43
CA MET A 104 4.43 17.68 -9.50
C MET A 104 4.58 18.90 -8.58
N GLU A 105 5.12 18.73 -7.38
CA GLU A 105 5.36 19.85 -6.46
C GLU A 105 6.42 20.81 -7.02
N GLU A 106 7.51 20.29 -7.58
CA GLU A 106 8.53 21.11 -8.25
C GLU A 106 7.96 21.85 -9.46
N PHE A 107 7.17 21.17 -10.28
CA PHE A 107 6.51 21.78 -11.43
C PHE A 107 5.57 22.91 -10.99
N LYS A 108 4.78 22.66 -9.94
CA LYS A 108 3.90 23.68 -9.35
C LYS A 108 4.67 24.89 -8.86
N LYS A 109 5.78 24.70 -8.13
CA LYS A 109 6.65 25.81 -7.68
C LYS A 109 7.21 26.61 -8.86
N LYS A 110 7.65 25.93 -9.92
CA LYS A 110 8.13 26.58 -11.15
C LYS A 110 7.03 27.37 -11.85
N GLN A 111 5.82 26.84 -11.88
CA GLN A 111 4.65 27.52 -12.44
C GLN A 111 4.31 28.78 -11.64
N GLU A 112 4.21 28.69 -10.32
CA GLU A 112 3.96 29.84 -9.44
C GLU A 112 5.05 30.93 -9.61
N ALA A 113 6.32 30.53 -9.72
CA ALA A 113 7.42 31.46 -9.99
C ALA A 113 7.31 32.11 -11.38
N ASN A 114 6.86 31.36 -12.39
CA ASN A 114 6.63 31.88 -13.73
C ASN A 114 5.48 32.90 -13.76
N ASP A 115 4.37 32.59 -13.09
CA ASP A 115 3.21 33.48 -12.98
C ASP A 115 3.59 34.80 -12.30
N LEU A 116 4.39 34.76 -11.23
CA LEU A 116 4.92 35.96 -10.57
C LEU A 116 5.84 36.78 -11.50
N LEU A 117 6.68 36.11 -12.29
CA LEU A 117 7.55 36.77 -13.27
C LEU A 117 6.71 37.44 -14.37
N LEU A 118 5.71 36.76 -14.90
CA LEU A 118 4.78 37.31 -15.90
C LEU A 118 4.04 38.53 -15.34
N GLN A 119 3.51 38.45 -14.12
CA GLN A 119 2.88 39.58 -13.46
C GLN A 119 3.83 40.77 -13.33
N ARG A 120 5.09 40.52 -12.99
CA ARG A 120 6.11 41.58 -12.90
C ARG A 120 6.40 42.23 -14.25
N ILE A 121 6.54 41.43 -15.32
CA ILE A 121 6.78 41.92 -16.69
C ILE A 121 5.59 42.76 -17.16
N LEU A 122 4.37 42.28 -16.95
CA LEU A 122 3.15 43.01 -17.31
C LEU A 122 3.05 44.35 -16.57
N ASN A 123 3.33 44.37 -15.26
CA ASN A 123 3.34 45.59 -14.47
C ASN A 123 4.41 46.59 -14.94
N ILE A 124 5.61 46.11 -15.29
CA ILE A 124 6.67 46.95 -15.83
C ILE A 124 6.21 47.59 -17.14
N ASN A 125 5.67 46.81 -18.09
CA ASN A 125 5.21 47.31 -19.39
C ASN A 125 4.05 48.30 -19.27
N ALA A 126 3.13 48.09 -18.32
CA ALA A 126 2.07 49.04 -18.03
C ALA A 126 2.63 50.37 -17.50
N GLY A 127 3.62 50.34 -16.60
CA GLY A 127 4.26 51.53 -16.06
C GLY A 127 5.12 52.29 -17.08
N THR A 128 5.99 51.61 -17.83
CA THR A 128 6.86 52.27 -18.81
C THR A 128 6.11 52.79 -20.02
N SER A 129 5.07 52.09 -20.52
CA SER A 129 4.28 52.61 -21.64
C SER A 129 3.50 53.88 -21.26
N ILE A 130 2.91 53.93 -20.07
CA ILE A 130 2.17 55.12 -19.61
C ILE A 130 3.12 56.30 -19.37
N VAL A 131 4.28 56.07 -18.74
CA VAL A 131 5.26 57.14 -18.47
C VAL A 131 5.95 57.61 -19.75
N ALA A 132 6.26 56.71 -20.70
CA ALA A 132 6.83 57.09 -21.99
C ALA A 132 5.81 57.80 -22.89
N CYS A 133 4.55 57.34 -22.94
CA CYS A 133 3.50 58.02 -23.69
C CYS A 133 3.21 59.41 -23.11
N SER A 134 3.11 59.55 -21.79
CA SER A 134 2.89 60.86 -21.16
C SER A 134 4.08 61.81 -21.35
N SER A 135 5.32 61.33 -21.25
CA SER A 135 6.50 62.19 -21.47
C SER A 135 6.66 62.64 -22.93
N LEU A 136 6.36 61.78 -23.90
CA LEU A 136 6.38 62.14 -25.33
C LEU A 136 5.26 63.13 -25.67
N VAL A 137 4.06 62.96 -25.12
CA VAL A 137 2.93 63.89 -25.32
C VAL A 137 3.23 65.24 -24.69
N LEU A 138 3.75 65.28 -23.45
CA LEU A 138 4.16 66.51 -22.78
C LEU A 138 5.26 67.25 -23.55
N SER A 139 6.28 66.54 -24.04
CA SER A 139 7.38 67.15 -24.81
C SER A 139 6.89 67.78 -26.11
N ARG A 140 5.96 67.13 -26.82
CA ARG A 140 5.32 67.69 -28.02
C ARG A 140 4.47 68.92 -27.72
N LEU A 141 3.69 68.88 -26.64
CA LEU A 141 2.86 70.02 -26.22
C LEU A 141 3.72 71.23 -25.84
N VAL A 142 4.81 71.01 -25.09
CA VAL A 142 5.75 72.07 -24.70
C VAL A 142 6.45 72.67 -25.93
N MET A 143 6.94 71.85 -26.87
CA MET A 143 7.52 72.39 -28.11
C MET A 143 6.50 73.19 -28.94
N SER A 144 5.24 72.75 -28.99
CA SER A 144 4.18 73.49 -29.70
C SER A 144 3.92 74.85 -29.05
N LEU A 145 3.78 74.91 -27.73
CA LEU A 145 3.58 76.17 -27.00
C LEU A 145 4.77 77.13 -27.16
N VAL A 146 6.00 76.60 -27.08
CA VAL A 146 7.21 77.42 -27.26
C VAL A 146 7.28 77.95 -28.69
N ASN A 147 6.96 77.13 -29.69
CA ASN A 147 6.97 77.57 -31.08
C ASN A 147 5.88 78.62 -31.35
N GLU A 148 4.69 78.46 -30.79
CA GLU A 148 3.58 79.43 -30.88
C GLU A 148 3.96 80.75 -30.20
N PHE A 149 4.52 80.71 -28.98
CA PHE A 149 5.01 81.90 -28.29
C PHE A 149 6.12 82.61 -29.05
N VAL A 150 7.06 81.87 -29.63
CA VAL A 150 8.15 82.45 -30.44
C VAL A 150 7.60 83.09 -31.71
N CYS A 151 6.67 82.42 -32.41
CA CYS A 151 6.08 82.93 -33.65
C CYS A 151 5.13 84.12 -33.44
N GLU A 152 4.33 84.14 -32.36
CA GLU A 152 3.36 85.21 -32.12
C GLU A 152 3.92 86.39 -31.31
N VAL A 153 4.85 86.16 -30.39
CA VAL A 153 5.34 87.20 -29.48
C VAL A 153 6.73 87.66 -29.89
N VAL A 154 7.67 86.73 -30.07
CA VAL A 154 9.08 87.08 -30.27
C VAL A 154 9.36 87.59 -31.67
N VAL A 155 8.87 86.89 -32.71
CA VAL A 155 9.10 87.28 -34.11
C VAL A 155 8.48 88.66 -34.42
N PRO A 156 7.23 88.96 -34.07
CA PRO A 156 6.65 90.27 -34.35
C PRO A 156 7.31 91.39 -33.53
N MET A 157 7.68 91.12 -32.27
CA MET A 157 8.39 92.10 -31.44
C MET A 157 9.80 92.40 -31.97
N MET A 158 10.52 91.43 -32.54
CA MET A 158 11.78 91.67 -33.26
C MET A 158 11.57 92.40 -34.58
N CYS A 159 10.54 92.06 -35.35
CA CYS A 159 10.20 92.77 -36.59
C CYS A 159 9.85 94.25 -36.34
N VAL A 160 9.10 94.57 -35.27
CA VAL A 160 8.77 95.95 -34.89
C VAL A 160 10.04 96.71 -34.46
N ASN A 161 10.94 96.07 -33.71
CA ASN A 161 12.22 96.69 -33.32
C ASN A 161 13.21 96.90 -34.48
N LEU A 162 13.15 96.08 -35.54
CA LEU A 162 13.97 96.29 -36.75
C LEU A 162 13.35 97.28 -37.75
N TRP A 163 12.02 97.43 -37.76
CA TRP A 163 11.36 98.40 -38.65
C TRP A 163 11.52 99.84 -38.12
N PHE A 164 11.50 100.04 -36.80
CA PHE A 164 11.63 101.36 -36.19
C PHE A 164 12.87 102.16 -36.62
N PRO A 165 14.10 101.58 -36.70
CA PRO A 165 15.27 102.27 -37.23
C PRO A 165 15.17 102.61 -38.72
N CYS A 166 14.64 101.70 -39.55
CA CYS A 166 14.57 101.90 -41.01
C CYS A 166 13.57 102.98 -41.43
N VAL A 167 12.45 103.15 -40.71
CA VAL A 167 11.49 104.24 -40.98
C VAL A 167 11.99 105.57 -40.43
N TRP A 168 12.74 105.55 -39.32
CA TRP A 168 13.34 106.76 -38.76
C TRP A 168 14.44 107.34 -39.68
N GLU A 169 15.27 106.51 -40.30
CA GLU A 169 16.29 106.99 -41.25
C GLU A 169 15.68 107.54 -42.55
N LEU A 170 14.56 106.98 -43.03
CA LEU A 170 13.86 107.50 -44.21
C LEU A 170 13.17 108.84 -43.95
N TRP A 171 12.62 109.07 -42.75
CA TRP A 171 12.00 110.35 -42.39
C TRP A 171 13.02 111.48 -42.18
N LEU A 172 14.26 111.16 -41.79
CA LEU A 172 15.34 112.14 -41.61
C LEU A 172 15.99 112.60 -42.93
N TYR A 173 15.82 111.83 -44.02
CA TYR A 173 16.39 112.14 -45.34
C TYR A 173 15.48 113.02 -46.20
N GLU A 174 14.25 113.28 -45.76
CA GLU A 174 13.22 114.04 -46.48
C GLU A 174 12.90 115.40 -45.81
N GLN A 175 13.80 115.90 -44.95
CA GLN A 175 13.81 117.28 -44.40
C GLN A 175 15.05 118.06 -44.83
#